data_AF-A0A2S3QH51-F1
#
_entry.id   AF-A0A2S3QH51-F1
#
_cell.length_a   1.000
_cell.length_b   1.000
_cell.length_c   1.000
_cell.angle_alpha   90.00
_cell.angle_beta   90.00
_cell.angle_gamma   90.00
#
_symmetry.space_group_name_H-M   'P 1'
#
loop_
_entity.id
_entity.type
_entity.pdbx_description
1 polymer ?
#
loop_
_entity_poly.entity_id
_entity_poly.type
_entity_poly.pdbx_seq_one_letter_code
_entity_poly.pdbx_strand_id
1 'polypeptide(L)'
;MLGLPSTTAINKPLAKKALFEKFKPPAADRKRFDEQISRLAIVAEISPQTVNLAASKEVSAVYVVAVTLKTPDCDTKNIALLAQFIAQRLVFVLQYRDHARLAVYRTAKVLVSDDKPIDAWQLKLSGLDLGEAWDHVVAQIAQIDLASGQDLDAILAENDRREKLSNQIAALERKARAEQQSRRKWEYAEEIKRLKRELGGQTHE
;
A
#
# COMPACT_ATOMS: atom_id res chain seq x y z
N MET A 1 -16.62 -6.87 -8.24
CA MET A 1 -15.15 -6.75 -8.28
C MET A 1 -14.51 -6.93 -6.91
N LEU A 2 -15.05 -6.37 -5.83
CA LEU A 2 -14.46 -6.55 -4.48
C LEU A 2 -15.47 -7.04 -3.41
N GLY A 3 -16.62 -7.62 -3.80
CA GLY A 3 -17.66 -8.02 -2.85
C GLY A 3 -18.33 -6.87 -2.07
N LEU A 4 -18.13 -5.61 -2.48
CA LEU A 4 -18.77 -4.44 -1.89
C LEU A 4 -20.27 -4.37 -2.23
N PRO A 5 -21.11 -3.73 -1.38
CA PRO A 5 -22.52 -3.52 -1.68
C PRO A 5 -22.74 -2.80 -3.01
N SER A 6 -23.80 -3.14 -3.74
CA SER A 6 -24.11 -2.54 -5.05
C SER A 6 -24.38 -1.04 -4.98
N THR A 7 -24.81 -0.53 -3.83
CA THR A 7 -24.98 0.89 -3.51
C THR A 7 -23.68 1.69 -3.59
N THR A 8 -22.53 1.03 -3.46
CA THR A 8 -21.21 1.69 -3.60
C THR A 8 -20.81 1.90 -5.06
N ALA A 9 -21.44 1.19 -6.00
CA ALA A 9 -20.99 1.15 -7.39
C ALA A 9 -21.21 2.50 -8.08
N ILE A 10 -20.13 3.03 -8.63
CA ILE A 10 -20.14 4.20 -9.51
C ILE A 10 -19.24 3.92 -10.72
N ASN A 11 -19.27 4.78 -11.73
CA ASN A 11 -18.33 4.66 -12.85
C ASN A 11 -17.95 6.05 -13.36
N LYS A 12 -16.92 6.62 -12.73
CA LYS A 12 -16.41 7.95 -13.08
C LYS A 12 -15.01 7.83 -13.68
N PRO A 13 -14.86 7.96 -15.01
CA PRO A 13 -13.55 7.94 -15.66
C PRO A 13 -12.62 9.03 -15.11
N LEU A 14 -11.35 8.70 -14.91
CA LEU A 14 -10.32 9.66 -14.54
C LEU A 14 -9.41 9.93 -15.75
N ALA A 15 -9.43 11.16 -16.24
CA ALA A 15 -8.59 11.56 -17.36
C ALA A 15 -7.13 11.73 -16.90
N LYS A 16 -6.21 10.95 -17.47
CA LYS A 16 -4.76 11.08 -17.22
C LYS A 16 -4.24 12.50 -17.51
N LYS A 17 -4.81 13.14 -18.52
CA LYS A 17 -4.45 14.52 -18.88
C LYS A 17 -4.69 15.48 -17.71
N ALA A 18 -5.84 15.38 -17.05
CA ALA A 18 -6.17 16.20 -15.88
C ALA A 18 -5.24 15.92 -14.69
N LEU A 19 -4.82 14.66 -14.50
CA LEU A 19 -3.81 14.28 -13.52
C LEU A 19 -2.47 14.99 -13.80
N PHE A 20 -1.99 14.93 -15.04
CA PHE A 20 -0.71 15.52 -15.43
C PHE A 20 -0.72 17.05 -15.43
N GLU A 21 -1.84 17.68 -15.79
CA GLU A 21 -1.99 19.14 -15.74
C GLU A 21 -1.92 19.68 -14.31
N LYS A 22 -2.53 18.94 -13.35
CA LYS A 22 -2.57 19.33 -11.94
C LYS A 22 -1.21 19.16 -11.24
N PHE A 23 -0.52 18.04 -11.46
CA PHE A 23 0.71 17.71 -10.72
C PHE A 23 2.00 18.04 -11.46
N LYS A 24 1.94 18.21 -12.79
CA LYS A 24 3.10 18.46 -13.65
C LYS A 24 4.28 17.53 -13.33
N PRO A 25 4.07 16.19 -13.31
CA PRO A 25 5.14 15.26 -12.96
C PRO A 25 6.29 15.36 -13.97
N PRO A 26 7.53 15.02 -13.55
CA PRO A 26 8.67 14.94 -14.45
C PRO A 26 8.39 14.08 -15.70
N ALA A 27 9.02 14.42 -16.83
CA ALA A 27 8.79 13.71 -18.09
C ALA A 27 9.03 12.20 -17.98
N ALA A 28 10.02 11.78 -17.19
CA ALA A 28 10.29 10.36 -16.94
C ALA A 28 9.14 9.65 -16.19
N ASP A 29 8.56 10.30 -15.17
CA ASP A 29 7.43 9.74 -14.42
C ASP A 29 6.18 9.68 -15.28
N ARG A 30 5.93 10.72 -16.10
CA ARG A 30 4.84 10.73 -17.07
C ARG A 30 4.97 9.58 -18.08
N LYS A 31 6.18 9.40 -18.64
CA LYS A 31 6.46 8.31 -19.59
C LYS A 31 6.20 6.95 -18.95
N ARG A 32 6.74 6.69 -17.75
CA ARG A 32 6.49 5.44 -17.01
C ARG A 32 5.00 5.22 -16.76
N PHE A 33 4.29 6.28 -16.37
CA PHE A 33 2.85 6.20 -16.13
C PHE A 33 2.08 5.80 -17.39
N ASP A 34 2.38 6.42 -18.53
CA ASP A 34 1.73 6.12 -19.81
C ASP A 34 2.09 4.73 -20.35
N GLU A 35 3.29 4.23 -20.06
CA GLU A 35 3.74 2.87 -20.42
C GLU A 35 3.07 1.79 -19.59
N GLN A 36 2.82 2.04 -18.29
CA GLN A 36 2.30 1.02 -17.37
C GLN A 36 0.79 1.05 -17.22
N ILE A 37 0.14 2.22 -17.31
CA ILE A 37 -1.28 2.38 -17.04
C ILE A 37 -2.02 2.59 -18.36
N SER A 38 -3.09 1.84 -18.58
CA SER A 38 -4.00 1.98 -19.72
C SER A 38 -5.15 2.92 -19.39
N ARG A 39 -5.93 2.60 -18.36
CA ARG A 39 -7.18 3.29 -18.00
C ARG A 39 -7.29 3.49 -16.49
N LEU A 40 -7.97 4.57 -16.09
CA LEU A 40 -8.32 4.88 -14.71
C LEU A 40 -9.81 5.18 -14.62
N ALA A 41 -10.48 4.65 -13.60
CA ALA A 41 -11.86 5.00 -13.28
C ALA A 41 -12.11 4.82 -11.78
N ILE A 42 -12.89 5.72 -11.19
CA ILE A 42 -13.48 5.48 -9.87
C ILE A 42 -14.68 4.56 -10.08
N VAL A 43 -14.62 3.38 -9.45
CA VAL A 43 -15.61 2.30 -9.62
C VAL A 43 -16.46 2.05 -8.39
N ALA A 44 -16.05 2.55 -7.22
CA ALA A 44 -16.88 2.55 -6.04
C ALA A 44 -16.63 3.76 -5.13
N GLU A 45 -17.69 4.17 -4.42
CA GLU A 45 -17.68 5.12 -3.32
C GLU A 45 -18.22 4.44 -2.06
N ILE A 46 -17.39 4.40 -1.01
CA ILE A 46 -17.76 3.94 0.32
C ILE A 46 -17.92 5.19 1.19
N SER A 47 -19.15 5.59 1.42
CA SER A 47 -19.53 6.78 2.18
C SER A 47 -20.74 6.47 3.06
N PRO A 48 -21.14 7.39 3.98
CA PRO A 48 -22.27 7.11 4.86
C PRO A 48 -23.57 6.82 4.12
N GLN A 49 -23.71 7.37 2.91
CA GLN A 49 -24.85 7.16 2.03
C GLN A 49 -24.87 5.79 1.37
N THR A 50 -23.71 5.13 1.23
CA THR A 50 -23.59 3.87 0.47
C THR A 50 -23.44 2.63 1.34
N VAL A 51 -22.92 2.74 2.57
CA VAL A 51 -22.63 1.58 3.42
C VAL A 51 -23.22 1.64 4.84
N ASN A 52 -24.08 2.62 5.15
CA ASN A 52 -24.71 2.79 6.48
C ASN A 52 -23.70 2.83 7.65
N LEU A 53 -22.51 3.37 7.40
CA LEU A 53 -21.48 3.65 8.41
C LEU A 53 -21.32 5.16 8.54
N ALA A 54 -21.25 5.68 9.76
CA ALA A 54 -21.02 7.11 9.97
C ALA A 54 -19.61 7.50 9.49
N ALA A 55 -19.46 8.75 9.04
CA ALA A 55 -18.13 9.31 8.80
C ALA A 55 -17.37 9.45 10.13
N SER A 56 -16.05 9.27 10.08
CA SER A 56 -15.17 9.56 11.20
C SER A 56 -14.57 10.96 11.05
N LYS A 57 -13.83 11.43 12.06
CA LYS A 57 -13.13 12.73 12.01
C LYS A 57 -12.14 12.82 10.85
N GLU A 58 -11.52 11.70 10.48
CA GLU A 58 -10.44 11.65 9.48
C GLU A 58 -10.86 11.03 8.15
N VAL A 59 -11.98 10.31 8.12
CA VAL A 59 -12.45 9.57 6.94
C VAL A 59 -13.92 9.90 6.70
N SER A 60 -14.16 10.78 5.72
CA SER A 60 -15.50 11.12 5.23
C SER A 60 -16.00 10.16 4.16
N ALA A 61 -15.09 9.61 3.34
CA ALA A 61 -15.36 8.57 2.36
C ALA A 61 -14.06 7.85 1.95
N VAL A 62 -14.23 6.65 1.39
CA VAL A 62 -13.18 5.86 0.75
C VAL A 62 -13.59 5.59 -0.70
N TYR A 63 -12.69 5.85 -1.66
CA TYR A 63 -12.94 5.58 -3.07
C TYR A 63 -12.14 4.39 -3.57
N VAL A 64 -12.75 3.60 -4.45
CA VAL A 64 -12.08 2.51 -5.16
C VAL A 64 -11.77 2.96 -6.58
N VAL A 65 -10.50 2.96 -6.95
CA VAL A 65 -10.00 3.33 -8.26
C VAL A 65 -9.55 2.07 -8.99
N ALA A 66 -10.25 1.72 -10.07
CA ALA A 66 -9.77 0.70 -11.01
C ALA A 66 -8.64 1.29 -11.87
N VAL A 67 -7.49 0.61 -11.83
CA VAL A 67 -6.29 0.93 -12.60
C VAL A 67 -6.02 -0.23 -13.55
N THR A 68 -6.39 -0.08 -14.82
CA THR A 68 -6.10 -1.09 -15.84
C THR A 68 -4.66 -0.95 -16.28
N LEU A 69 -3.84 -1.97 -16.05
CA LEU A 69 -2.42 -1.99 -16.38
C LEU A 69 -2.17 -2.54 -17.79
N LYS A 70 -1.10 -2.05 -18.43
CA LYS A 70 -0.55 -2.55 -19.70
C LYS A 70 0.51 -3.63 -19.48
N THR A 71 1.16 -3.59 -18.31
CA THR A 71 2.21 -4.51 -17.87
C THR A 71 1.78 -5.17 -16.57
N PRO A 72 2.26 -6.39 -16.27
CA PRO A 72 1.96 -7.03 -14.99
C PRO A 72 2.47 -6.18 -13.82
N ASP A 73 3.63 -5.54 -13.96
CA ASP A 73 4.21 -4.68 -12.94
C ASP A 73 3.74 -3.23 -13.02
N CYS A 74 3.52 -2.63 -11.86
CA CYS A 74 3.22 -1.21 -11.69
C CYS A 74 4.18 -0.63 -10.65
N ASP A 75 4.93 0.41 -11.02
CA ASP A 75 5.83 1.10 -10.11
C ASP A 75 5.02 1.80 -9.01
N THR A 76 5.39 1.60 -7.75
CA THR A 76 4.71 2.19 -6.60
C THR A 76 4.71 3.72 -6.65
N LYS A 77 5.66 4.35 -7.36
CA LYS A 77 5.66 5.80 -7.61
C LYS A 77 4.42 6.27 -8.39
N ASN A 78 3.88 5.44 -9.30
CA ASN A 78 2.65 5.78 -10.01
C ASN A 78 1.44 5.75 -9.07
N ILE A 79 1.42 4.82 -8.11
CA ILE A 79 0.37 4.71 -7.10
C ILE A 79 0.44 5.88 -6.13
N ALA A 80 1.65 6.24 -5.66
CA ALA A 80 1.86 7.42 -4.83
C ALA A 80 1.43 8.72 -5.54
N LEU A 81 1.74 8.86 -6.83
CA LEU A 81 1.27 9.98 -7.65
C LEU A 81 -0.26 10.03 -7.74
N LEU A 82 -0.91 8.89 -7.94
CA LEU A 82 -2.37 8.79 -7.95
C LEU A 82 -2.99 9.12 -6.59
N ALA A 83 -2.36 8.69 -5.50
CA ALA A 83 -2.83 8.96 -4.15
C ALA A 83 -2.82 10.46 -3.81
N GLN A 84 -1.85 11.21 -4.35
CA GLN A 84 -1.81 12.65 -4.20
C GLN A 84 -2.96 13.37 -4.95
N PHE A 85 -3.55 12.74 -5.96
CA PHE A 85 -4.56 13.36 -6.81
C PHE A 85 -5.87 13.68 -6.10
N ILE A 86 -6.28 12.81 -5.17
CA ILE A 86 -7.55 12.87 -4.44
C ILE A 86 -7.23 12.97 -2.96
N ALA A 87 -7.68 14.04 -2.30
CA ALA A 87 -7.47 14.27 -0.87
C ALA A 87 -8.33 13.36 0.04
N GLN A 88 -8.64 12.16 -0.43
CA GLN A 88 -9.49 11.18 0.25
C GLN A 88 -8.79 9.83 0.28
N ARG A 89 -9.32 8.90 1.08
CA ARG A 89 -8.78 7.55 1.19
C ARG A 89 -9.05 6.78 -0.11
N LEU A 90 -8.01 6.20 -0.70
CA LEU A 90 -8.08 5.50 -1.97
C LEU A 90 -7.63 4.04 -1.84
N VAL A 91 -8.44 3.14 -2.36
CA VAL A 91 -8.05 1.76 -2.70
C VAL A 91 -7.86 1.67 -4.20
N PHE A 92 -6.68 1.27 -4.65
CA PHE A 92 -6.38 1.02 -6.05
C PHE A 92 -6.54 -0.46 -6.36
N VAL A 93 -7.30 -0.78 -7.39
CA VAL A 93 -7.37 -2.13 -7.97
C VAL A 93 -6.49 -2.15 -9.20
N LEU A 94 -5.27 -2.67 -9.03
CA LEU A 94 -4.26 -2.80 -10.06
C LEU A 94 -4.56 -4.05 -10.89
N GLN A 95 -5.34 -3.89 -11.95
CA GLN A 95 -5.81 -5.01 -12.77
C GLN A 95 -4.89 -5.21 -13.97
N TYR A 96 -4.39 -6.44 -14.14
CA TYR A 96 -3.73 -6.89 -15.35
C TYR A 96 -4.37 -8.20 -15.83
N ARG A 97 -5.03 -8.16 -16.99
CA ARG A 97 -5.86 -9.27 -17.50
C ARG A 97 -6.95 -9.64 -16.46
N ASP A 98 -7.02 -10.90 -16.06
CA ASP A 98 -8.02 -11.44 -15.14
C ASP A 98 -7.55 -11.44 -13.68
N HIS A 99 -6.35 -10.92 -13.43
CA HIS A 99 -5.74 -10.83 -12.11
C HIS A 99 -5.72 -9.38 -11.61
N ALA A 100 -5.70 -9.24 -10.29
CA ALA A 100 -5.58 -7.95 -9.64
C ALA A 100 -4.75 -8.03 -8.36
N ARG A 101 -4.05 -6.92 -8.10
CA ARG A 101 -3.50 -6.57 -6.79
C ARG A 101 -4.25 -5.37 -6.24
N LEU A 102 -4.41 -5.30 -4.92
CA LEU A 102 -4.91 -4.11 -4.26
C LEU A 102 -3.74 -3.29 -3.76
N ALA A 103 -3.88 -1.97 -3.82
CA ALA A 103 -2.90 -1.07 -3.24
C ALA A 103 -3.56 0.11 -2.53
N VAL A 104 -2.91 0.60 -1.49
CA VAL A 104 -3.32 1.78 -0.72
C VAL A 104 -2.11 2.63 -0.41
N TYR A 105 -2.34 3.95 -0.29
CA TYR A 105 -1.32 4.86 0.22
C TYR A 105 -1.66 5.27 1.64
N ARG A 106 -0.78 4.96 2.59
CA ARG A 106 -0.92 5.31 4.00
C ARG A 106 0.46 5.59 4.59
N THR A 107 0.54 6.54 5.53
CA THR A 107 1.79 6.80 6.28
C THR A 107 3.02 7.00 5.37
N ALA A 108 2.82 7.73 4.27
CA ALA A 108 3.81 8.01 3.23
C ALA A 108 4.34 6.81 2.43
N LYS A 109 3.62 5.68 2.45
CA LYS A 109 3.99 4.44 1.77
C LYS A 109 2.85 3.87 0.95
N VAL A 110 3.24 3.13 -0.08
CA VAL A 110 2.32 2.31 -0.86
C VAL A 110 2.39 0.89 -0.32
N LEU A 111 1.26 0.41 0.18
CA LEU A 111 1.07 -0.98 0.58
C LEU A 111 0.39 -1.69 -0.59
N VAL A 112 0.89 -2.87 -0.95
CA VAL A 112 0.38 -3.66 -2.07
C VAL A 112 0.13 -5.08 -1.57
N SER A 113 -1.02 -5.63 -1.89
CA SER A 113 -1.37 -7.02 -1.58
C SER A 113 -0.71 -8.01 -2.54
N ASP A 114 -0.90 -9.30 -2.24
CA ASP A 114 -0.67 -10.37 -3.20
C ASP A 114 -1.51 -10.23 -4.48
N ASP A 115 -1.09 -10.95 -5.52
CA ASP A 115 -1.82 -11.09 -6.77
C ASP A 115 -2.78 -12.28 -6.72
N LYS A 116 -4.02 -12.06 -7.13
CA LYS A 116 -5.00 -13.14 -7.31
C LYS A 116 -6.05 -12.78 -8.36
N PRO A 117 -6.84 -13.76 -8.85
CA PRO A 117 -7.95 -13.51 -9.76
C PRO A 117 -8.88 -12.40 -9.24
N ILE A 118 -9.35 -11.55 -10.16
CA ILE A 118 -10.12 -10.35 -9.81
C ILE A 118 -11.45 -10.67 -9.11
N ASP A 119 -12.05 -11.80 -9.46
CA ASP A 119 -13.28 -12.35 -8.90
C ASP A 119 -13.08 -12.99 -7.51
N ALA A 120 -11.86 -13.40 -7.16
CA ALA A 120 -11.49 -13.90 -5.84
C ALA A 120 -11.27 -12.79 -4.80
N TRP A 121 -11.32 -11.52 -5.21
CA TRP A 121 -11.23 -10.39 -4.27
C TRP A 121 -12.55 -10.14 -3.53
N GLN A 122 -12.44 -10.10 -2.20
CA GLN A 122 -13.49 -9.65 -1.31
C GLN A 122 -12.88 -8.68 -0.31
N LEU A 123 -13.42 -7.47 -0.24
CA LEU A 123 -13.03 -6.45 0.71
C LEU A 123 -14.13 -6.34 1.76
N LYS A 124 -13.84 -6.78 2.98
CA LYS A 124 -14.80 -6.73 4.07
C LYS A 124 -14.72 -5.36 4.73
N LEU A 125 -15.87 -4.73 4.92
CA LEU A 125 -16.00 -3.49 5.69
C LEU A 125 -16.42 -3.88 7.11
N SER A 126 -15.58 -3.54 8.09
CA SER A 126 -15.79 -3.85 9.51
C SER A 126 -15.42 -2.63 10.35
N GLY A 127 -16.17 -2.37 11.41
CA GLY A 127 -15.96 -1.21 12.28
C GLY A 127 -17.25 -0.45 12.55
N LEU A 128 -17.19 0.45 13.52
CA LEU A 128 -18.32 1.28 13.96
C LEU A 128 -18.50 2.54 13.09
N ASP A 129 -17.43 2.98 12.42
CA ASP A 129 -17.43 4.13 11.51
C ASP A 129 -16.51 3.90 10.29
N LEU A 130 -16.46 4.88 9.38
CA LEU A 130 -15.61 4.83 8.20
C LEU A 130 -14.10 4.89 8.49
N GLY A 131 -13.69 5.39 9.65
CA GLY A 131 -12.30 5.37 10.10
C GLY A 131 -11.85 3.95 10.42
N GLU A 132 -12.60 3.26 11.27
CA GLU A 132 -12.33 1.86 11.61
C GLU A 132 -12.45 0.95 10.38
N ALA A 133 -13.45 1.19 9.51
CA ALA A 133 -13.58 0.45 8.26
C ALA A 133 -12.39 0.66 7.32
N TRP A 134 -11.87 1.89 7.25
CA TRP A 134 -10.66 2.18 6.48
C TRP A 134 -9.43 1.47 7.05
N ASP A 135 -9.27 1.44 8.37
CA ASP A 135 -8.17 0.74 9.02
C ASP A 135 -8.20 -0.77 8.70
N HIS A 136 -9.36 -1.42 8.84
CA HIS A 136 -9.51 -2.83 8.48
C HIS A 136 -9.29 -3.10 6.98
N VAL A 137 -9.65 -2.16 6.10
CA VAL A 137 -9.36 -2.26 4.66
C VAL A 137 -7.86 -2.23 4.39
N VAL A 138 -7.14 -1.29 5.02
CA VAL A 138 -5.68 -1.20 4.88
C VAL A 138 -5.00 -2.43 5.47
N ALA A 139 -5.44 -2.90 6.64
CA ALA A 139 -4.92 -4.10 7.28
C ALA A 139 -5.11 -5.34 6.38
N GLN A 140 -6.28 -5.52 5.76
CA GLN A 140 -6.52 -6.61 4.79
C GLN A 140 -5.56 -6.56 3.60
N ILE A 141 -5.27 -5.36 3.07
CA ILE A 141 -4.38 -5.18 1.92
C ILE A 141 -2.91 -5.41 2.32
N ALA A 142 -2.54 -4.98 3.52
CA ALA A 142 -1.21 -5.17 4.09
C ALA A 142 -0.99 -6.56 4.72
N GLN A 143 -2.02 -7.42 4.72
CA GLN A 143 -2.02 -8.74 5.37
C GLN A 143 -1.67 -8.69 6.87
N ILE A 144 -2.16 -7.65 7.54
CA ILE A 144 -2.01 -7.44 8.98
C ILE A 144 -3.26 -7.97 9.69
N ASP A 145 -3.06 -8.80 10.70
CA ASP A 145 -4.12 -9.16 11.63
C ASP A 145 -4.29 -8.01 12.63
N LEU A 146 -5.29 -7.16 12.37
CA LEU A 146 -5.60 -5.99 13.20
C LEU A 146 -6.69 -6.38 14.20
N ALA A 147 -6.30 -6.50 15.47
CA ALA A 147 -7.25 -6.70 16.56
C ALA A 147 -7.92 -5.37 16.97
N SER A 148 -9.13 -5.47 17.53
CA SER A 148 -9.88 -4.30 18.01
C SER A 148 -9.06 -3.48 19.01
N GLY A 149 -8.97 -2.17 18.77
CA GLY A 149 -8.25 -1.22 19.63
C GLY A 149 -6.73 -1.15 19.41
N GLN A 150 -6.18 -1.89 18.44
CA GLN A 150 -4.79 -1.71 18.03
C GLN A 150 -4.62 -0.52 17.09
N ASP A 151 -3.50 0.18 17.21
CA ASP A 151 -3.12 1.24 16.29
C ASP A 151 -2.42 0.65 15.06
N LEU A 152 -3.11 0.69 13.92
CA LEU A 152 -2.59 0.19 12.65
C LEU A 152 -1.34 0.95 12.19
N ASP A 153 -1.27 2.26 12.40
CA ASP A 153 -0.10 3.06 11.98
C ASP A 153 1.13 2.71 12.83
N ALA A 154 0.94 2.40 14.12
CA ALA A 154 2.01 1.87 14.97
C ALA A 154 2.51 0.49 14.51
N ILE A 155 1.60 -0.43 14.14
CA ILE A 155 1.96 -1.76 13.61
C ILE A 155 2.74 -1.61 12.29
N LEU A 156 2.26 -0.76 11.38
CA LEU A 156 2.94 -0.48 10.11
C LEU A 156 4.35 0.08 10.33
N ALA A 157 4.49 1.04 11.25
CA ALA A 157 5.79 1.64 11.57
C ALA A 157 6.78 0.61 12.16
N GLU A 158 6.29 -0.32 12.99
CA GLU A 158 7.13 -1.39 13.54
C GLU A 158 7.54 -2.42 12.48
N ASN A 159 6.60 -2.85 11.63
CA ASN A 159 6.91 -3.74 10.51
C ASN A 159 7.97 -3.13 9.58
N ASP A 160 7.84 -1.84 9.28
CA ASP A 160 8.80 -1.08 8.50
C ASP A 160 10.19 -1.01 9.14
N ARG A 161 10.25 -0.79 10.46
CA ARG A 161 11.49 -0.78 11.23
C ARG A 161 12.18 -2.14 11.13
N ARG A 162 11.43 -3.22 11.34
CA ARG A 162 11.93 -4.60 11.24
C ARG A 162 12.45 -4.93 9.85
N GLU A 163 11.72 -4.54 8.81
CA GLU A 163 12.12 -4.75 7.42
C GLU A 163 13.44 -4.01 7.11
N LYS A 164 13.56 -2.74 7.52
CA LYS A 164 14.79 -1.96 7.33
C LYS A 164 15.99 -2.60 8.04
N LEU A 165 15.82 -3.05 9.27
CA LEU A 165 16.88 -3.73 10.03
C LEU A 165 17.28 -5.06 9.36
N SER A 166 16.29 -5.86 8.94
CA SER A 166 16.52 -7.12 8.24
C SER A 166 17.29 -6.91 6.92
N ASN A 167 16.90 -5.91 6.12
CA ASN A 167 17.58 -5.56 4.87
C ASN A 167 19.02 -5.09 5.11
N GLN A 168 19.26 -4.30 6.15
CA GLN A 168 20.61 -3.87 6.54
C GLN A 168 21.47 -5.07 6.96
N ILE A 169 20.93 -5.99 7.77
CA ILE A 169 21.60 -7.23 8.15
C ILE A 169 21.96 -8.05 6.90
N ALA A 170 21.01 -8.29 5.99
CA ALA A 170 21.24 -9.06 4.77
C ALA A 170 22.28 -8.41 3.84
N ALA A 171 22.33 -7.07 3.78
CA ALA A 171 23.35 -6.35 3.03
C ALA A 171 24.74 -6.49 3.66
N LEU A 172 24.85 -6.38 4.98
CA LEU A 172 26.10 -6.57 5.72
C LEU A 172 26.60 -8.01 5.66
N GLU A 173 25.71 -8.99 5.75
CA GLU A 173 26.04 -10.40 5.61
C GLU A 173 26.61 -10.71 4.22
N ARG A 174 26.05 -10.10 3.16
CA ARG A 174 26.62 -10.21 1.80
C ARG A 174 28.01 -9.60 1.72
N LYS A 175 28.22 -8.40 2.31
CA LYS A 175 29.54 -7.75 2.35
C LYS A 175 30.57 -8.58 3.12
N ALA A 176 30.20 -9.11 4.28
CA ALA A 176 31.07 -9.95 5.12
C ALA A 176 31.50 -11.25 4.43
N ARG A 177 30.64 -11.84 3.58
CA ARG A 177 30.99 -13.02 2.78
C ARG A 177 31.97 -12.73 1.65
N ALA A 178 31.89 -11.54 1.05
CA ALA A 178 32.77 -11.14 -0.04
C ALA A 178 34.12 -10.55 0.41
N GLU A 179 34.23 -10.13 1.68
CA GLU A 179 35.41 -9.46 2.24
C GLU A 179 36.54 -10.45 2.59
N GLN A 180 37.76 -10.11 2.16
CA GLN A 180 38.98 -10.89 2.38
C GLN A 180 39.76 -10.38 3.59
N GLN A 181 39.65 -9.10 3.92
CA GLN A 181 40.35 -8.51 5.06
C GLN A 181 39.69 -8.91 6.38
N SER A 182 40.39 -9.71 7.19
CA SER A 182 39.88 -10.23 8.48
C SER A 182 39.34 -9.16 9.41
N ARG A 183 39.99 -7.98 9.45
CA ARG A 183 39.56 -6.85 10.29
C ARG A 183 38.20 -6.29 9.86
N ARG A 184 37.99 -6.04 8.58
CA ARG A 184 36.70 -5.54 8.04
C ARG A 184 35.59 -6.57 8.18
N LYS A 185 35.92 -7.86 8.01
CA LYS A 185 34.99 -8.96 8.25
C LYS A 185 34.51 -9.00 9.70
N TRP A 186 35.41 -8.77 10.65
CA TRP A 186 35.07 -8.67 12.07
C TRP A 186 34.18 -7.45 12.35
N GLU A 187 34.50 -6.28 11.78
CA GLU A 187 33.67 -5.07 11.90
C GLU A 187 32.24 -5.29 11.37
N TYR A 188 32.07 -5.96 10.21
CA TYR A 188 30.75 -6.32 9.72
C TYR A 188 30.03 -7.32 10.63
N ALA A 189 30.73 -8.28 11.23
CA ALA A 189 30.13 -9.26 12.13
C ALA A 189 29.62 -8.62 13.44
N GLU A 190 30.37 -7.68 14.01
CA GLU A 190 29.95 -6.92 15.19
C GLU A 190 28.71 -6.06 14.90
N GLU A 191 28.70 -5.39 13.74
CA GLU A 191 27.56 -4.58 13.31
C GLU A 191 26.30 -5.44 13.10
N ILE A 192 26.42 -6.60 12.44
CA ILE A 192 25.32 -7.55 12.28
C ILE A 192 24.80 -8.00 13.65
N LYS A 193 25.68 -8.29 14.61
CA LYS A 193 25.30 -8.71 15.97
C LYS A 193 24.58 -7.58 16.72
N ARG A 194 24.94 -6.32 16.51
CA ARG A 194 24.20 -5.17 17.05
C ARG A 194 22.80 -5.09 16.46
N LEU A 195 22.68 -5.09 15.14
CA LEU A 195 21.38 -5.00 14.46
C LEU A 195 20.45 -6.18 14.78
N LYS A 196 20.98 -7.41 14.91
CA LYS A 196 20.20 -8.58 15.33
C LYS A 196 19.66 -8.44 16.77
N ARG A 197 20.42 -7.80 17.68
CA ARG A 197 19.93 -7.48 19.03
C ARG A 197 18.83 -6.42 18.99
N GLU A 198 18.97 -5.39 18.16
CA GLU A 198 17.92 -4.38 17.98
C GLU A 198 16.64 -4.96 17.35
N LEU A 199 16.77 -5.98 16.51
CA LEU A 199 15.65 -6.67 15.89
C LEU A 199 14.92 -7.63 16.85
N GLY A 200 15.66 -8.35 17.73
CA GLY A 200 15.10 -9.32 18.67
C GLY A 200 14.84 -8.78 20.08
N GLY A 201 15.36 -7.61 20.42
CA GLY A 201 15.40 -7.06 21.79
C GLY A 201 14.14 -6.35 22.29
N GLN A 202 12.99 -6.54 21.64
CA GLN A 202 11.71 -5.96 22.08
C GLN A 202 10.67 -7.00 22.54
N THR A 203 11.11 -8.22 22.90
CA THR A 203 10.23 -9.23 23.54
C THR A 203 10.34 -9.25 25.07
N HIS A 204 10.92 -8.22 25.68
CA HIS A 204 10.89 -8.04 27.13
C HIS A 204 10.58 -6.59 27.47
N GLU A 205 9.30 -6.30 27.65
CA GLU A 205 8.72 -5.60 28.80
C GLU A 205 7.19 -5.71 28.77
#